data_AF-A0A7W0K8M6-F1
#
_entry.id   AF-A0A7W0K8M6-F1
#
_cell.length_a   1.000
_cell.length_b   1.000
_cell.length_c   1.000
_cell.angle_alpha   90.00
_cell.angle_beta   90.00
_cell.angle_gamma   90.00
#
_symmetry.space_group_name_H-M   'P 1'
#
loop_
_entity.id
_entity.type
_entity.pdbx_description
1 polymer ?
#
loop_
_entity_poly.entity_id
_entity_poly.type
_entity_poly.pdbx_seq_one_letter_code
_entity_poly.pdbx_strand_id
1 'polypeptide(L)'
;MQEPVVRGVGAVVVISYAAFIGWLFAAQPRTVTEVVGGVSAGFGTYTVDAQAFADGLGFFRRDQFVEARAAFARADPALRDARTQFFVAYSFYRQGWGRTHSDDALFSSGAEAIDRAIALAPGGRLVVDDDDDLQMKSADELKAELQTGLTRDASDFNPLRWFGTRK
;
A
#
# COMPACT_ATOMS: atom_id res chain seq x y z
N MET A 1 -37.19 31.53 -50.36
CA MET A 1 -35.71 31.60 -50.55
C MET A 1 -34.99 31.39 -49.20
N GLN A 2 -35.17 30.22 -48.54
CA GLN A 2 -34.56 29.95 -47.22
C GLN A 2 -33.94 28.54 -47.09
N GLU A 3 -34.25 27.60 -48.00
CA GLU A 3 -33.64 26.25 -48.01
C GLU A 3 -32.11 26.21 -48.18
N PRO A 4 -31.47 26.96 -49.10
CA PRO A 4 -30.02 26.83 -49.28
C PRO A 4 -29.23 27.39 -48.09
N VAL A 5 -29.82 28.31 -47.32
CA VAL A 5 -29.17 28.93 -46.15
C VAL A 5 -29.14 27.95 -44.98
N VAL A 6 -30.25 27.27 -44.69
CA VAL A 6 -30.31 26.29 -43.58
C VAL A 6 -29.41 25.08 -43.87
N ARG A 7 -29.39 24.61 -45.13
CA ARG A 7 -28.49 23.51 -45.56
C ARG A 7 -27.02 23.91 -45.51
N GLY A 8 -26.70 25.15 -45.89
CA GLY A 8 -25.35 25.70 -45.81
C GLY A 8 -24.86 25.81 -44.36
N VAL A 9 -25.70 26.32 -43.47
CA VAL A 9 -25.38 26.45 -42.04
C VAL A 9 -25.16 25.07 -41.39
N GLY A 10 -26.02 24.09 -41.68
CA GLY A 10 -25.85 22.73 -41.18
C GLY A 10 -24.55 22.08 -41.64
N ALA A 11 -24.19 22.25 -42.92
CA ALA A 11 -22.94 21.71 -43.46
C ALA A 11 -21.70 22.35 -42.81
N VAL A 12 -21.73 23.66 -42.57
CA VAL A 12 -20.63 24.37 -41.91
C VAL A 12 -20.47 23.91 -40.46
N VAL A 13 -21.56 23.70 -39.71
CA VAL A 13 -21.51 23.21 -38.32
C VAL A 13 -20.94 21.80 -38.25
N VAL A 14 -21.33 20.89 -39.14
CA VAL A 14 -20.79 19.51 -39.15
C VAL A 14 -19.31 19.50 -39.51
N ILE A 15 -18.90 20.28 -40.51
CA ILE A 15 -17.49 20.36 -40.93
C ILE A 15 -16.63 20.96 -39.80
N SER A 16 -17.10 22.02 -39.15
CA SER A 16 -16.37 22.63 -38.04
C SER A 16 -16.31 21.72 -36.80
N TYR A 17 -17.38 20.98 -36.52
CA TYR A 17 -17.38 19.99 -35.43
C TYR A 17 -16.45 18.80 -35.73
N ALA A 18 -16.46 18.28 -36.95
CA ALA A 18 -15.55 17.21 -37.36
C ALA A 18 -14.08 17.67 -37.37
N ALA A 19 -13.81 18.89 -37.83
CA ALA A 19 -12.49 19.51 -37.74
C ALA A 19 -12.06 19.74 -36.30
N PHE A 20 -12.97 20.10 -35.40
CA PHE A 20 -12.70 20.27 -33.97
C PHE A 20 -12.34 18.94 -33.29
N ILE A 21 -13.05 17.85 -33.61
CA ILE A 21 -12.70 16.49 -33.11
C ILE A 21 -11.36 16.04 -33.68
N GLY A 22 -11.14 16.21 -34.99
CA GLY A 22 -9.86 15.88 -35.62
C GLY A 22 -8.70 16.68 -35.04
N TRP A 23 -8.93 17.96 -34.74
CA TRP A 23 -7.97 18.81 -34.04
C TRP A 23 -7.75 18.36 -32.59
N LEU A 24 -8.79 17.98 -31.86
CA LEU A 24 -8.65 17.38 -30.51
C LEU A 24 -7.81 16.11 -30.51
N PHE A 25 -7.96 15.25 -31.53
CA PHE A 25 -7.14 14.04 -31.68
C PHE A 25 -5.71 14.32 -32.17
N ALA A 26 -5.51 15.30 -33.05
CA ALA A 26 -4.19 15.67 -33.55
C ALA A 26 -3.39 16.53 -32.54
N ALA A 27 -4.09 17.31 -31.73
CA ALA A 27 -3.54 18.14 -30.67
C ALA A 27 -3.53 17.43 -29.30
N GLN A 28 -3.98 16.17 -29.21
CA GLN A 28 -3.75 15.33 -28.04
C GLN A 28 -2.23 15.14 -27.87
N PRO A 29 -1.59 15.78 -26.87
CA PRO A 29 -0.24 15.40 -26.52
C PRO A 29 -0.33 13.96 -25.96
N ARG A 30 0.64 13.10 -26.30
CA ARG A 30 0.74 11.72 -25.80
C ARG A 30 1.09 11.67 -24.30
N THR A 31 0.35 12.40 -23.49
CA THR A 31 0.71 12.78 -22.13
C THR A 31 -0.46 12.58 -21.16
N VAL A 32 -1.32 11.60 -21.43
CA VAL A 32 -2.11 10.97 -20.36
C VAL A 32 -1.20 10.33 -19.29
N THR A 33 0.07 10.07 -19.61
CA THR A 33 1.12 9.74 -18.63
C THR A 33 1.58 10.96 -17.80
N GLU A 34 1.27 12.18 -18.21
CA GLU A 34 1.77 13.43 -17.61
C GLU A 34 0.71 14.18 -16.78
N VAL A 35 -0.58 13.82 -16.89
CA VAL A 35 -1.61 14.32 -15.95
C VAL A 35 -1.47 13.67 -14.55
N VAL A 36 -0.71 12.58 -14.44
CA VAL A 36 -0.20 12.07 -13.15
C VAL A 36 1.05 12.83 -12.68
N GLY A 37 1.80 13.46 -13.60
CA GLY A 37 3.04 14.21 -13.32
C GLY A 37 2.86 15.73 -13.12
N GLY A 38 1.65 16.28 -13.30
CA GLY A 38 1.36 17.72 -13.16
C GLY A 38 1.19 18.22 -11.73
N VAL A 39 1.17 17.32 -10.73
CA VAL A 39 1.06 17.69 -9.30
C VAL A 39 2.44 17.65 -8.59
N SER A 40 3.49 17.16 -9.26
CA SER A 40 4.85 17.05 -8.68
C SER A 40 5.65 18.36 -8.60
N ALA A 41 5.06 19.52 -8.92
CA ALA A 41 5.77 20.79 -8.96
C ALA A 41 5.65 21.64 -7.67
N GLY A 42 5.28 21.05 -6.54
CA GLY A 42 5.34 21.71 -5.23
C GLY A 42 5.47 20.68 -4.12
N PHE A 43 6.61 20.67 -3.43
CA PHE A 43 7.06 19.70 -2.42
C PHE A 43 7.52 18.37 -3.03
N GLY A 44 8.84 18.11 -2.95
CA GLY A 44 9.48 16.90 -3.50
C GLY A 44 8.68 15.64 -3.18
N THR A 45 8.03 15.10 -4.20
CA THR A 45 7.10 13.97 -4.11
C THR A 45 7.88 12.72 -3.75
N TYR A 46 7.96 12.47 -2.45
CA TYR A 46 8.36 11.18 -1.92
C TYR A 46 7.51 10.09 -2.59
N THR A 47 8.16 9.21 -3.33
CA THR A 47 7.53 8.08 -4.00
C THR A 47 8.22 6.81 -3.54
N VAL A 48 7.42 5.84 -3.12
CA VAL A 48 7.90 4.51 -2.75
C VAL A 48 8.40 3.82 -4.01
N ASP A 49 9.55 3.15 -3.93
CA ASP A 49 10.02 2.30 -5.02
C ASP A 49 9.17 1.02 -5.07
N ALA A 50 8.26 0.98 -6.05
CA ALA A 50 7.34 -0.13 -6.25
C ALA A 50 8.05 -1.45 -6.58
N GLN A 51 9.23 -1.41 -7.22
CA GLN A 51 10.00 -2.60 -7.55
C GLN A 51 10.64 -3.17 -6.28
N ALA A 52 11.27 -2.33 -5.46
CA ALA A 52 11.83 -2.75 -4.19
C ALA A 52 10.76 -3.28 -3.23
N PHE A 53 9.56 -2.69 -3.26
CA PHE A 53 8.41 -3.20 -2.50
C PHE A 53 7.96 -4.58 -2.97
N ALA A 54 7.85 -4.78 -4.29
CA ALA A 54 7.51 -6.09 -4.86
C ALA A 54 8.57 -7.17 -4.54
N ASP A 55 9.85 -6.81 -4.59
CA ASP A 55 10.95 -7.68 -4.15
C ASP A 55 10.79 -8.07 -2.67
N GLY A 56 10.47 -7.09 -1.82
CA GLY A 56 10.22 -7.30 -0.39
C GLY A 56 9.05 -8.25 -0.12
N LEU A 57 7.94 -8.11 -0.85
CA LEU A 57 6.83 -9.06 -0.79
C LEU A 57 7.25 -10.46 -1.23
N GLY A 58 8.07 -10.56 -2.28
CA GLY A 58 8.61 -11.84 -2.75
C GLY A 58 9.46 -12.54 -1.69
N PHE A 59 10.29 -11.79 -0.95
CA PHE A 59 11.06 -12.34 0.18
C PHE A 59 10.16 -12.69 1.38
N PHE A 60 9.17 -11.85 1.69
CA PHE A 60 8.24 -12.06 2.79
C PHE A 60 7.44 -13.37 2.63
N ARG A 61 6.94 -13.66 1.43
CA ARG A 61 6.21 -14.90 1.12
C ARG A 61 7.09 -16.16 1.17
N ARG A 62 8.41 -16.01 1.10
CA ARG A 62 9.39 -17.10 1.22
C ARG A 62 9.96 -17.24 2.63
N ASP A 63 9.39 -16.54 3.61
CA ASP A 63 9.84 -16.49 5.00
C ASP A 63 11.25 -15.89 5.21
N GLN A 64 11.74 -15.15 4.21
CA GLN A 64 13.04 -14.47 4.25
C GLN A 64 12.88 -13.07 4.86
N PHE A 65 12.55 -13.01 6.15
CA PHE A 65 12.11 -11.77 6.82
C PHE A 65 13.21 -10.70 6.98
N VAL A 66 14.47 -11.09 7.05
CA VAL A 66 15.60 -10.14 7.12
C VAL A 66 15.77 -9.45 5.76
N GLU A 67 15.76 -10.23 4.70
CA GLU A 67 15.86 -9.79 3.31
C GLU A 67 14.64 -8.96 2.90
N ALA A 68 13.44 -9.38 3.31
CA ALA A 68 12.21 -8.64 3.09
C ALA A 68 12.28 -7.23 3.69
N ARG A 69 12.70 -7.09 4.96
CA ARG A 69 12.85 -5.77 5.60
C ARG A 69 13.94 -4.94 4.94
N ALA A 70 15.04 -5.54 4.49
CA ALA A 70 16.07 -4.81 3.75
C ALA A 70 15.54 -4.30 2.40
N ALA A 71 14.69 -5.05 1.71
CA ALA A 71 14.01 -4.61 0.50
C ALA A 71 12.97 -3.52 0.78
N PHE A 72 12.16 -3.65 1.83
CA PHE A 72 11.22 -2.63 2.26
C PHE A 72 11.89 -1.34 2.71
N ALA A 73 13.06 -1.41 3.37
CA ALA A 73 13.85 -0.23 3.73
C ALA A 73 14.40 0.50 2.50
N ARG A 74 14.68 -0.23 1.41
CA ARG A 74 15.01 0.38 0.11
C ARG A 74 13.77 0.98 -0.57
N ALA A 75 12.61 0.35 -0.41
CA ALA A 75 11.35 0.81 -0.97
C ALA A 75 10.86 2.12 -0.32
N ASP A 76 10.98 2.20 1.01
CA ASP A 76 10.48 3.32 1.83
C ASP A 76 11.59 3.85 2.78
N PRO A 77 12.67 4.47 2.26
CA PRO A 77 13.79 4.92 3.09
C PRO A 77 13.41 5.99 4.13
N ALA A 78 12.34 6.77 3.85
CA ALA A 78 11.88 7.81 4.75
C ALA A 78 10.86 7.31 5.79
N LEU A 79 10.50 6.02 5.77
CA LEU A 79 9.49 5.44 6.67
C LEU A 79 8.14 6.18 6.59
N ARG A 80 7.69 6.53 5.38
CA ARG A 80 6.52 7.40 5.14
C ARG A 80 5.35 6.68 4.49
N ASP A 81 5.53 5.43 4.10
CA ASP A 81 4.47 4.63 3.51
C ASP A 81 3.83 3.68 4.53
N ALA A 82 2.54 3.89 4.79
CA ALA A 82 1.79 3.11 5.77
C ALA A 82 1.80 1.60 5.43
N ARG A 83 1.66 1.26 4.14
CA ARG A 83 1.61 -0.13 3.68
C ARG A 83 2.95 -0.83 3.88
N THR A 84 4.05 -0.18 3.52
CA THR A 84 5.39 -0.73 3.69
C THR A 84 5.71 -0.95 5.18
N GLN A 85 5.35 0.02 6.04
CA GLN A 85 5.50 -0.14 7.49
C GLN A 85 4.66 -1.31 8.04
N PHE A 86 3.46 -1.57 7.50
CA PHE A 86 2.64 -2.72 7.87
C PHE A 86 3.35 -4.05 7.56
N PHE A 87 3.89 -4.22 6.36
CA PHE A 87 4.61 -5.46 6.01
C PHE A 87 5.91 -5.63 6.79
N VAL A 88 6.60 -4.53 7.11
CA VAL A 88 7.75 -4.55 8.02
C VAL A 88 7.31 -5.05 9.40
N ALA A 89 6.23 -4.51 9.99
CA ALA A 89 5.69 -4.98 11.26
C ALA A 89 5.31 -6.47 11.22
N TYR A 90 4.65 -6.91 10.15
CA TYR A 90 4.24 -8.30 9.98
C TYR A 90 5.46 -9.24 9.89
N SER A 91 6.54 -8.80 9.24
CA SER A 91 7.77 -9.60 9.16
C SER A 91 8.42 -9.81 10.52
N PHE A 92 8.37 -8.80 11.41
CA PHE A 92 8.82 -8.92 12.79
C PHE A 92 7.93 -9.89 13.59
N TYR A 93 6.61 -9.81 13.41
CA TYR A 93 5.66 -10.74 14.04
C TYR A 93 5.97 -12.20 13.66
N ARG A 94 6.09 -12.49 12.35
CA ARG A 94 6.35 -13.87 11.88
C ARG A 94 7.73 -14.37 12.28
N GLN A 95 8.75 -13.51 12.30
CA GLN A 95 10.10 -13.92 12.71
C GLN A 95 10.22 -14.09 14.23
N GLY A 96 9.61 -13.19 15.01
CA GLY A 96 9.63 -13.25 16.46
C GLY A 96 8.85 -14.43 17.02
N TRP A 97 8.03 -15.09 16.20
CA TRP A 97 7.25 -16.25 16.58
C TRP A 97 8.11 -17.52 16.64
N GLY A 98 8.54 -17.88 17.85
CA GLY A 98 9.16 -19.17 18.16
C GLY A 98 8.15 -20.17 18.76
N ARG A 99 8.40 -21.48 18.56
CA ARG A 99 7.58 -22.59 19.10
C ARG A 99 7.39 -22.56 20.62
N THR A 100 8.28 -21.89 21.36
CA THR A 100 8.31 -21.92 22.83
C THR A 100 8.51 -20.55 23.48
N HIS A 101 8.87 -19.51 22.71
CA HIS A 101 9.10 -18.16 23.22
C HIS A 101 8.96 -17.14 22.08
N SER A 102 8.19 -16.06 22.29
CA SER A 102 8.19 -14.85 21.45
C SER A 102 9.43 -14.00 21.74
N ASP A 103 10.21 -13.62 20.74
CA ASP A 103 11.33 -12.70 20.99
C ASP A 103 10.79 -11.28 21.27
N ASP A 104 10.80 -10.88 22.54
CA ASP A 104 10.30 -9.58 23.01
C ASP A 104 10.91 -8.41 22.20
N ALA A 105 12.16 -8.51 21.75
CA ALA A 105 12.82 -7.46 20.98
C ALA A 105 12.27 -7.35 19.55
N LEU A 106 12.00 -8.49 18.91
CA LEU A 106 11.36 -8.53 17.58
C LEU A 106 9.92 -8.04 17.67
N PHE A 107 9.18 -8.46 18.69
CA PHE A 107 7.80 -8.02 18.89
C PHE A 107 7.71 -6.52 19.20
N SER A 108 8.63 -5.98 20.01
CA SER A 108 8.72 -4.54 20.26
C SER A 108 9.00 -3.76 18.98
N SER A 109 9.95 -4.24 18.16
CA SER A 109 10.27 -3.63 16.87
C SER A 109 9.09 -3.67 15.90
N GLY A 110 8.31 -4.76 15.91
CA GLY A 110 7.06 -4.87 15.16
C GLY A 110 6.00 -3.88 15.64
N ALA A 111 5.85 -3.70 16.96
CA ALA A 111 4.90 -2.77 17.56
C ALA A 111 5.21 -1.31 17.17
N GLU A 112 6.48 -0.92 17.15
CA GLU A 112 6.88 0.40 16.67
C GLU A 112 6.57 0.61 15.19
N ALA A 113 6.80 -0.42 14.36
CA ALA A 113 6.51 -0.36 12.93
C ALA A 113 5.01 -0.23 12.64
N ILE A 114 4.16 -0.96 13.37
CA ILE A 114 2.71 -0.87 13.19
C ILE A 114 2.16 0.46 13.70
N ASP A 115 2.72 1.02 14.78
CA ASP A 115 2.36 2.35 15.25
C ASP A 115 2.67 3.44 14.22
N ARG A 116 3.82 3.34 13.52
CA ARG A 116 4.12 4.21 12.38
C ARG A 116 3.10 4.03 11.25
N ALA A 117 2.79 2.78 10.89
CA ALA A 117 1.82 2.50 9.84
C ALA A 117 0.44 3.13 10.13
N ILE A 118 -0.04 3.02 11.38
CA ILE A 118 -1.29 3.61 11.85
C ILE A 118 -1.23 5.15 11.80
N ALA A 119 -0.12 5.76 12.24
CA ALA A 119 0.05 7.21 12.22
C ALA A 119 0.08 7.79 10.79
N LEU A 120 0.54 7.01 9.82
CA LEU A 120 0.61 7.39 8.41
C LEU A 120 -0.70 7.12 7.65
N ALA A 121 -1.58 6.26 8.19
CA ALA A 121 -2.83 5.89 7.52
C ALA A 121 -3.87 7.03 7.61
N PRO A 122 -4.54 7.39 6.51
CA PRO A 122 -5.61 8.39 6.53
C PRO A 122 -6.77 7.87 7.40
N GLY A 123 -7.06 8.58 8.49
CA GLY A 123 -8.08 8.17 9.46
C GLY A 123 -7.63 7.11 10.47
N GLY A 124 -6.32 6.82 10.54
CA GLY A 124 -5.74 5.92 11.55
C GLY A 124 -6.10 4.44 11.39
N ARG A 125 -6.73 4.07 10.28
CA ARG A 125 -7.10 2.69 9.97
C ARG A 125 -6.45 2.28 8.66
N LEU A 126 -5.62 1.24 8.72
CA LEU A 126 -5.01 0.61 7.57
C LEU A 126 -5.54 -0.81 7.44
N VAL A 127 -6.10 -1.12 6.27
CA VAL A 127 -6.53 -2.47 5.89
C VAL A 127 -5.84 -2.82 4.58
N VAL A 128 -5.20 -3.99 4.55
CA VAL A 128 -4.46 -4.54 3.41
C VAL A 128 -5.23 -5.77 2.93
N ASP A 129 -6.17 -5.56 2.01
CA ASP A 129 -7.02 -6.63 1.49
C ASP A 129 -6.47 -7.34 0.26
N ASP A 130 -5.50 -6.72 -0.43
CA ASP A 130 -4.99 -7.17 -1.74
C ASP A 130 -4.05 -8.39 -1.70
N ASP A 131 -3.77 -8.95 -0.51
CA ASP A 131 -2.93 -10.13 -0.37
C ASP A 131 -3.73 -11.25 0.32
N ASP A 132 -3.88 -12.37 -0.39
CA ASP A 132 -4.65 -13.53 0.08
C ASP A 132 -3.87 -14.40 1.07
N ASP A 133 -2.54 -14.27 1.12
CA ASP A 133 -1.68 -15.01 2.05
C ASP A 133 -1.65 -14.37 3.45
N LEU A 134 -2.17 -13.14 3.56
CA LEU A 134 -2.27 -12.43 4.83
C LEU A 134 -3.41 -13.00 5.67
N GLN A 135 -3.02 -13.48 6.85
CA GLN A 135 -3.93 -14.01 7.86
C GLN A 135 -4.57 -12.90 8.71
N MET A 136 -3.82 -11.81 8.92
CA MET A 136 -4.32 -10.56 9.50
C MET A 136 -4.20 -9.44 8.46
N LYS A 137 -5.34 -8.80 8.16
CA LYS A 137 -5.41 -7.78 7.10
C LYS A 137 -5.48 -6.36 7.65
N SER A 138 -5.71 -6.18 8.95
CA SER A 138 -5.80 -4.85 9.55
C SER A 138 -4.61 -4.53 10.46
N ALA A 139 -4.20 -3.26 10.47
CA ALA A 139 -3.13 -2.81 11.36
C ALA A 139 -3.52 -2.88 12.85
N ASP A 140 -4.80 -2.67 13.16
CA ASP A 140 -5.33 -2.80 14.52
C ASP A 140 -5.23 -4.25 15.03
N GLU A 141 -5.57 -5.23 14.18
CA GLU A 141 -5.47 -6.66 14.51
C GLU A 141 -4.01 -7.07 14.73
N LEU A 142 -3.11 -6.67 13.83
CA LEU A 142 -1.68 -6.97 13.97
C LEU A 142 -1.07 -6.33 15.22
N LYS A 143 -1.47 -5.09 15.55
CA LYS A 143 -1.04 -4.40 16.78
C LYS A 143 -1.49 -5.14 18.03
N ALA A 144 -2.74 -5.60 18.07
CA ALA A 144 -3.25 -6.36 19.21
C ALA A 144 -2.47 -7.67 19.43
N GLU A 145 -2.15 -8.40 18.36
CA GLU A 145 -1.34 -9.63 18.45
C GLU A 145 0.11 -9.35 18.89
N LEU A 146 0.73 -8.29 18.37
CA LEU A 146 2.07 -7.87 18.81
C LEU A 146 2.09 -7.48 20.30
N GLN A 147 1.08 -6.75 20.77
CA GLN A 147 0.97 -6.40 22.19
C GLN A 147 0.72 -7.63 23.07
N THR A 148 -0.10 -8.57 22.60
CA THR A 148 -0.34 -9.84 23.28
C THR A 148 0.95 -10.65 23.40
N GLY A 149 1.79 -10.67 22.35
CA GLY A 149 3.08 -11.37 22.39
C GLY A 149 4.14 -10.72 23.28
N LEU A 150 3.97 -9.43 23.64
CA LEU A 150 4.81 -8.70 24.60
C LEU A 150 4.32 -8.81 26.05
N THR A 151 3.01 -8.99 26.25
CA THR A 151 2.42 -9.16 27.57
C THR A 151 2.59 -10.60 28.01
N ARG A 152 3.68 -10.90 28.73
CA ARG A 152 3.78 -12.15 29.50
C ARG A 152 2.75 -12.10 30.63
N ASP A 153 1.57 -12.65 30.39
CA ASP A 153 0.51 -12.73 31.38
C ASP A 153 0.66 -14.03 32.20
N ALA A 154 0.35 -14.02 33.49
CA ALA A 154 0.37 -15.24 34.33
C ALA A 154 -0.56 -16.35 33.79
N SER A 155 -1.45 -15.97 32.87
CA SER A 155 -2.35 -16.80 32.08
C SER A 155 -1.65 -17.66 30.99
N ASP A 156 -0.38 -17.43 30.67
CA ASP A 156 0.40 -18.24 29.70
C ASP A 156 0.65 -19.68 30.18
N PHE A 157 0.45 -19.95 31.48
CA PHE A 157 0.42 -21.30 32.05
C PHE A 157 -0.92 -22.03 31.86
N ASN A 158 -1.90 -21.44 31.15
CA ASN A 158 -3.19 -22.07 30.92
C ASN A 158 -3.14 -23.03 29.71
N PRO A 159 -3.20 -24.36 29.92
CA PRO A 159 -3.01 -25.36 28.87
C PRO A 159 -4.11 -25.36 27.79
N LEU A 160 -5.22 -24.65 28.01
CA LEU A 160 -6.33 -24.55 27.07
C LEU A 160 -6.07 -23.60 25.89
N ARG A 161 -5.11 -22.66 25.99
CA ARG A 161 -4.77 -21.75 24.88
C ARG A 161 -3.75 -22.34 23.90
N TRP A 162 -3.10 -23.47 24.21
CA TRP A 162 -2.20 -24.18 23.30
C TRP A 162 -2.92 -24.79 22.09
N PHE A 163 -4.24 -24.97 22.17
CA PHE A 163 -5.07 -25.48 21.07
C PHE A 163 -5.68 -24.40 20.19
N GLY A 164 -5.35 -23.11 20.43
CA GLY A 164 -5.78 -22.03 19.55
C GLY A 164 -4.99 -22.05 18.25
N THR A 165 -5.62 -22.48 17.15
CA THR A 165 -5.10 -22.25 15.80
C THR A 165 -4.98 -20.74 15.61
N ARG A 166 -3.76 -20.20 15.65
CA ARG A 166 -3.53 -18.77 15.38
C ARG A 166 -3.37 -18.58 13.88
N LYS A 167 -4.03 -17.54 13.40
CA LYS A 167 -4.19 -17.21 11.99
C LYS A 167 -2.83 -16.83 11.42
#